data_AF-A0A356MRU9-F1
#
_entry.id   AF-A0A356MRU9-F1
#
_cell.length_a   1.000
_cell.length_b   1.000
_cell.length_c   1.000
_cell.angle_alpha   90.00
_cell.angle_beta   90.00
_cell.angle_gamma   90.00
#
_symmetry.space_group_name_H-M   'P 1'
#
loop_
_entity.id
_entity.type
_entity.pdbx_description
1 polymer ?
#
loop_
_entity_poly.entity_id
_entity_poly.type
_entity_poly.pdbx_seq_one_letter_code
_entity_poly.pdbx_strand_id
1 'polypeptide(L)'
;TQDDAHIFCTVDQVKDEVSNVIDLVLYIFRTLQFDDFIVQVSLRDSENPSKYIGEDANWEKAERAIQEVANEKGLTTVVELGEAAFYGPKLDFMVRDAIGRKWQLGTVQIDYNLPERFELEYVGADNAKHRPVMIHRAPFGSMERFVAILIEHCAGKFPLWLTPEQVKILPISDRFNEYAERVSKVLENHDIRALVDDRSEKVGKKIRDAELEKIPYMLILGENEALEGTVSVRRQGVGDLGGMSVEAFAEHIRSEIAEMLK
;
A
#
# COMPACT_ATOMS: atom_id res chain seq x y z
N THR A 1 -0.51 -12.81 -6.64
CA THR A 1 -0.48 -13.06 -5.19
C THR A 1 -1.41 -12.10 -4.49
N GLN A 2 -2.06 -12.51 -3.40
CA GLN A 2 -2.90 -11.63 -2.59
C GLN A 2 -2.33 -11.50 -1.16
N ASP A 3 -2.59 -10.37 -0.51
CA ASP A 3 -2.32 -10.15 0.91
C ASP A 3 -3.42 -10.75 1.81
N ASP A 4 -3.90 -11.93 1.41
CA ASP A 4 -5.07 -12.59 1.97
C ASP A 4 -4.80 -13.12 3.40
N ALA A 5 -5.80 -13.00 4.26
CA ALA A 5 -5.78 -13.58 5.60
C ALA A 5 -7.19 -13.93 6.08
N HIS A 6 -7.23 -14.89 7.00
CA HIS A 6 -8.45 -15.40 7.63
C HIS A 6 -8.34 -15.25 9.14
N ILE A 7 -9.20 -14.45 9.74
CA ILE A 7 -9.27 -14.24 11.20
C ILE A 7 -10.35 -15.16 11.74
N PHE A 8 -10.02 -15.97 12.75
CA PHE A 8 -11.00 -16.77 13.49
C PHE A 8 -11.29 -16.07 14.81
N CYS A 9 -12.54 -15.71 15.03
CA CYS A 9 -12.97 -14.99 16.22
C CYS A 9 -14.27 -15.57 16.81
N THR A 10 -14.56 -15.19 18.05
CA THR A 10 -15.85 -15.47 18.67
C THR A 10 -16.95 -14.59 18.06
N VAL A 11 -18.22 -14.96 18.24
CA VAL A 11 -19.35 -14.21 17.68
C VAL A 11 -19.41 -12.77 18.23
N ASP A 12 -19.08 -12.58 19.50
CA ASP A 12 -19.06 -11.27 20.16
C ASP A 12 -17.91 -10.38 19.67
N GLN A 13 -16.82 -10.95 19.17
CA GLN A 13 -15.66 -10.21 18.64
C GLN A 13 -15.84 -9.73 17.19
N VAL A 14 -16.85 -10.22 16.46
CA VAL A 14 -16.97 -9.97 15.00
C VAL A 14 -16.96 -8.48 14.66
N LYS A 15 -17.71 -7.64 15.38
CA LYS A 15 -17.78 -6.20 15.08
C LYS A 15 -16.42 -5.52 15.30
N ASP A 16 -15.72 -5.87 16.38
CA ASP A 16 -14.41 -5.32 16.71
C ASP A 16 -13.34 -5.74 15.69
N GLU A 17 -13.33 -7.01 15.28
CA GLU A 17 -12.37 -7.51 14.28
C GLU A 17 -12.62 -6.89 12.90
N VAL A 18 -13.88 -6.78 12.45
CA VAL A 18 -14.22 -6.10 11.18
C VAL A 18 -13.82 -4.62 11.26
N SER A 19 -14.10 -3.96 12.39
CA SER A 19 -13.71 -2.58 12.66
C SER A 19 -12.20 -2.36 12.56
N ASN A 20 -11.40 -3.27 13.15
CA ASN A 20 -9.93 -3.23 13.09
C ASN A 20 -9.41 -3.45 11.66
N VAL A 21 -10.03 -4.36 10.90
CA VAL A 21 -9.66 -4.58 9.49
C VAL A 21 -9.96 -3.33 8.65
N ILE A 22 -11.10 -2.66 8.87
CA ILE A 22 -11.42 -1.40 8.20
C ILE A 22 -10.36 -0.34 8.54
N ASP A 23 -9.96 -0.20 9.80
CA ASP A 23 -8.92 0.75 10.20
C ASP A 23 -7.59 0.49 9.50
N LEU A 24 -7.23 -0.79 9.33
CA LEU A 24 -6.04 -1.17 8.57
C LEU A 24 -6.14 -0.74 7.09
N VAL A 25 -7.29 -0.95 6.45
CA VAL A 25 -7.51 -0.50 5.05
C VAL A 25 -7.42 1.02 4.95
N LEU A 26 -8.06 1.75 5.88
CA LEU A 26 -8.03 3.22 5.90
C LEU A 26 -6.63 3.78 6.19
N TYR A 27 -5.86 3.11 7.05
CA TYR A 27 -4.46 3.45 7.28
C TYR A 27 -3.65 3.33 6.00
N ILE A 28 -3.77 2.21 5.28
CA ILE A 28 -3.09 1.98 4.00
C ILE A 28 -3.47 3.05 2.97
N PHE A 29 -4.76 3.37 2.85
CA PHE A 29 -5.24 4.38 1.90
C PHE A 29 -4.64 5.76 2.21
N ARG A 30 -4.57 6.14 3.49
CA ARG A 30 -3.93 7.38 3.93
C ARG A 30 -2.44 7.43 3.59
N THR A 31 -1.70 6.36 3.91
CA THR A 31 -0.25 6.28 3.63
C THR A 31 0.07 6.36 2.14
N LEU A 32 -0.85 5.88 1.28
CA LEU A 32 -0.70 5.87 -0.17
C LEU A 32 -1.44 7.02 -0.87
N GLN A 33 -2.06 7.93 -0.11
CA GLN A 33 -2.79 9.10 -0.61
C GLN A 33 -4.01 8.76 -1.49
N PHE A 34 -4.67 7.62 -1.22
CA PHE A 34 -5.96 7.26 -1.79
C PHE A 34 -7.11 7.98 -1.06
N ASP A 35 -7.32 9.26 -1.37
CA ASP A 35 -8.34 10.09 -0.71
C ASP A 35 -9.75 9.93 -1.32
N ASP A 36 -9.86 9.53 -2.59
CA ASP A 36 -11.14 9.33 -3.30
C ASP A 36 -11.51 7.83 -3.37
N PHE A 37 -12.29 7.37 -2.40
CA PHE A 37 -12.84 6.02 -2.38
C PHE A 37 -14.30 6.00 -1.91
N ILE A 38 -15.00 4.93 -2.30
CA ILE A 38 -16.35 4.63 -1.81
C ILE A 38 -16.39 3.19 -1.32
N VAL A 39 -17.18 2.92 -0.30
CA VAL A 39 -17.31 1.57 0.26
C VAL A 39 -18.57 0.93 -0.29
N GLN A 40 -18.43 -0.21 -0.93
CA GLN A 40 -19.56 -0.99 -1.42
C GLN A 40 -19.94 -2.04 -0.39
N VAL A 41 -21.19 -2.03 0.07
CA VAL A 41 -21.77 -3.08 0.92
C VAL A 41 -22.41 -4.11 0.01
N SER A 42 -21.70 -5.20 -0.21
CA SER A 42 -22.11 -6.28 -1.10
C SER A 42 -22.94 -7.30 -0.31
N LEU A 43 -24.23 -7.36 -0.62
CA LEU A 43 -25.24 -8.19 0.06
C LEU A 43 -25.76 -9.30 -0.86
N ARG A 44 -26.42 -10.31 -0.30
CA ARG A 44 -26.98 -11.39 -1.11
C ARG A 44 -28.18 -10.92 -1.93
N ASP A 45 -28.41 -11.60 -3.05
CA ASP A 45 -29.60 -11.41 -3.87
C ASP A 45 -30.67 -12.42 -3.45
N SER A 46 -31.79 -11.91 -2.92
CA SER A 46 -32.92 -12.73 -2.50
C SER A 46 -33.62 -13.44 -3.66
N GLU A 47 -33.49 -12.93 -4.88
CA GLU A 47 -34.09 -13.53 -6.09
C GLU A 47 -33.26 -14.74 -6.60
N ASN A 48 -32.04 -14.92 -6.09
CA ASN A 48 -31.15 -16.02 -6.49
C ASN A 48 -30.52 -16.74 -5.28
N PRO A 49 -31.33 -17.39 -4.42
CA PRO A 49 -30.86 -17.98 -3.16
C PRO A 49 -29.89 -19.14 -3.37
N SER A 50 -29.94 -19.85 -4.51
CA SER A 50 -29.07 -20.99 -4.80
C SER A 50 -27.59 -20.63 -5.00
N LYS A 51 -27.28 -19.33 -5.20
CA LYS A 51 -25.92 -18.80 -5.24
C LYS A 51 -25.24 -18.80 -3.86
N TYR A 52 -26.03 -18.81 -2.78
CA TYR A 52 -25.54 -18.59 -1.42
C TYR A 52 -25.70 -19.85 -0.58
N ILE A 53 -24.72 -20.14 0.27
CA ILE A 53 -24.74 -21.29 1.18
C ILE A 53 -25.10 -20.85 2.60
N GLY A 54 -25.57 -21.80 3.40
CA GLY A 54 -25.81 -21.61 4.83
C GLY A 54 -27.24 -21.19 5.17
N GLU A 55 -27.46 -20.99 6.46
CA GLU A 55 -28.77 -20.64 7.02
C GLU A 55 -29.06 -19.14 6.92
N ASP A 56 -30.33 -18.77 6.73
CA ASP A 56 -30.76 -17.37 6.66
C ASP A 56 -30.39 -16.58 7.92
N ALA A 57 -30.45 -17.22 9.09
CA ALA A 57 -30.10 -16.58 10.36
C ALA A 57 -28.62 -16.15 10.41
N ASN A 58 -27.71 -16.90 9.77
CA ASN A 58 -26.29 -16.55 9.71
C ASN A 58 -26.05 -15.38 8.76
N TRP A 59 -26.75 -15.36 7.63
CA TRP A 59 -26.75 -14.22 6.70
C TRP A 59 -27.27 -12.94 7.34
N GLU A 60 -28.44 -12.99 7.99
CA GLU A 60 -29.01 -11.81 8.66
C GLU A 60 -28.07 -11.24 9.74
N LYS A 61 -27.35 -12.10 10.47
CA LYS A 61 -26.34 -11.66 11.44
C LYS A 61 -25.16 -10.97 10.74
N ALA A 62 -24.60 -11.60 9.71
CA ALA A 62 -23.46 -11.07 8.98
C ALA A 62 -23.78 -9.74 8.28
N GLU A 63 -24.92 -9.66 7.59
CA GLU A 63 -25.34 -8.48 6.83
C GLU A 63 -25.64 -7.30 7.76
N ARG A 64 -26.26 -7.55 8.91
CA ARG A 64 -26.47 -6.53 9.93
C ARG A 64 -25.13 -6.05 10.52
N ALA A 65 -24.26 -6.97 10.92
CA ALA A 65 -22.98 -6.63 11.55
C ALA A 65 -22.12 -5.75 10.62
N ILE A 66 -22.04 -6.12 9.33
CA ILE A 66 -21.21 -5.40 8.38
C ILE A 66 -21.73 -3.98 8.09
N GLN A 67 -23.06 -3.81 8.02
CA GLN A 67 -23.69 -2.50 7.85
C GLN A 67 -23.55 -1.63 9.10
N GLU A 68 -23.74 -2.21 10.29
CA GLU A 68 -23.56 -1.49 11.56
C GLU A 68 -22.13 -0.96 11.71
N VAL A 69 -21.12 -1.80 11.46
CA VAL A 69 -19.72 -1.37 11.55
C VAL A 69 -19.39 -0.29 10.51
N ALA A 70 -19.89 -0.43 9.27
CA ALA A 70 -19.67 0.59 8.25
C ALA A 70 -20.29 1.96 8.64
N ASN A 71 -21.48 1.93 9.24
CA ASN A 71 -22.15 3.12 9.76
C ASN A 71 -21.42 3.73 10.97
N GLU A 72 -20.99 2.89 11.93
CA GLU A 72 -20.24 3.32 13.12
C GLU A 72 -18.89 3.97 12.75
N LYS A 73 -18.25 3.48 11.68
CA LYS A 73 -17.03 4.07 11.11
C LYS A 73 -17.28 5.33 10.27
N GLY A 74 -18.53 5.71 10.03
CA GLY A 74 -18.89 6.88 9.23
C GLY A 74 -18.49 6.75 7.76
N LEU A 75 -18.47 5.53 7.21
CA LEU A 75 -18.07 5.29 5.82
C LEU A 75 -19.19 5.73 4.87
N THR A 76 -18.82 6.36 3.76
CA THR A 76 -19.75 6.62 2.66
C THR A 76 -19.98 5.32 1.90
N THR A 77 -21.17 4.73 2.05
CA THR A 77 -21.48 3.41 1.49
C THR A 77 -22.48 3.42 0.35
N VAL A 78 -22.35 2.46 -0.57
CA VAL A 78 -23.38 2.08 -1.55
C VAL A 78 -23.69 0.61 -1.40
N VAL A 79 -24.98 0.24 -1.35
CA VAL A 79 -25.41 -1.16 -1.27
C VAL A 79 -25.52 -1.74 -2.68
N GLU A 80 -24.91 -2.90 -2.89
CA GLU A 80 -25.00 -3.67 -4.14
C GLU A 80 -25.52 -5.08 -3.83
N LEU A 81 -26.72 -5.38 -4.31
CA LEU A 81 -27.34 -6.70 -4.18
C LEU A 81 -26.75 -7.65 -5.21
N GLY A 82 -26.46 -8.89 -4.79
CA GLY A 82 -25.93 -9.91 -5.68
C GLY A 82 -24.41 -9.97 -5.74
N GLU A 83 -23.72 -9.00 -5.16
CA GLU A 83 -22.26 -8.92 -5.19
C GLU A 83 -21.58 -9.58 -3.97
N ALA A 84 -22.34 -10.08 -3.00
CA ALA A 84 -21.79 -10.86 -1.88
C ALA A 84 -21.03 -12.11 -2.36
N ALA A 85 -20.08 -12.56 -1.54
CA ALA A 85 -19.48 -13.87 -1.72
C ALA A 85 -20.53 -14.96 -1.47
N PHE A 86 -20.31 -16.19 -1.99
CA PHE A 86 -21.30 -17.26 -1.80
C PHE A 86 -21.49 -17.67 -0.33
N TYR A 87 -20.54 -17.32 0.55
CA TYR A 87 -20.51 -17.67 1.97
C TYR A 87 -20.78 -16.48 2.91
N GLY A 88 -20.93 -15.26 2.42
CA GLY A 88 -21.20 -14.13 3.31
C GLY A 88 -21.13 -12.76 2.63
N PRO A 89 -21.62 -11.70 3.31
CA PRO A 89 -21.53 -10.33 2.82
C PRO A 89 -20.12 -9.78 2.97
N LYS A 90 -19.83 -8.71 2.21
CA LYS A 90 -18.51 -8.05 2.24
C LYS A 90 -18.60 -6.54 2.09
N LEU A 91 -17.62 -5.83 2.65
CA LEU A 91 -17.31 -4.45 2.31
C LEU A 91 -16.18 -4.46 1.30
N ASP A 92 -16.42 -3.85 0.15
CA ASP A 92 -15.42 -3.67 -0.89
C ASP A 92 -15.02 -2.20 -0.98
N PHE A 93 -13.73 -1.91 -0.88
CA PHE A 93 -13.20 -0.55 -0.95
C PHE A 93 -12.86 -0.22 -2.39
N MET A 94 -13.69 0.64 -2.98
CA MET A 94 -13.65 0.99 -4.38
C MET A 94 -12.90 2.31 -4.55
N VAL A 95 -11.69 2.25 -5.12
CA VAL A 95 -10.89 3.44 -5.45
C VAL A 95 -11.09 3.85 -6.90
N ARG A 96 -10.90 5.13 -7.18
CA ARG A 96 -10.90 5.66 -8.54
C ARG A 96 -9.48 5.82 -9.07
N ASP A 97 -9.22 5.37 -10.30
CA ASP A 97 -7.95 5.63 -10.97
C ASP A 97 -7.92 7.02 -11.65
N ALA A 98 -6.76 7.37 -12.22
CA ALA A 98 -6.52 8.67 -12.84
C ALA A 98 -7.42 8.98 -14.07
N ILE A 99 -8.08 7.98 -14.67
CA ILE A 99 -9.00 8.16 -15.80
C ILE A 99 -10.47 7.88 -15.43
N GLY A 100 -10.76 7.70 -14.15
CA GLY A 100 -12.10 7.63 -13.61
C GLY A 100 -12.72 6.25 -13.47
N ARG A 101 -11.98 5.16 -13.76
CA ARG A 101 -12.49 3.79 -13.55
C ARG A 101 -12.48 3.45 -12.05
N LYS A 102 -13.40 2.58 -11.63
CA LYS A 102 -13.48 2.10 -10.25
C LYS A 102 -12.82 0.74 -10.13
N TRP A 103 -11.98 0.57 -9.11
CA TRP A 103 -11.29 -0.67 -8.81
C TRP A 103 -11.51 -1.07 -7.37
N GLN A 104 -11.81 -2.35 -7.16
CA GLN A 104 -11.76 -2.95 -5.83
C GLN A 104 -10.31 -3.20 -5.41
N LEU A 105 -9.90 -2.59 -4.29
CA LEU A 105 -8.63 -2.85 -3.63
C LEU A 105 -8.84 -3.68 -2.36
N GLY A 106 -9.36 -3.03 -1.31
CA GLY A 106 -9.59 -3.65 -0.02
C GLY A 106 -10.88 -4.45 0.03
N THR A 107 -10.91 -5.55 0.78
CA THR A 107 -12.15 -6.24 1.14
C THR A 107 -12.11 -6.81 2.54
N VAL A 108 -13.27 -6.80 3.21
CA VAL A 108 -13.51 -7.53 4.46
C VAL A 108 -14.85 -8.26 4.36
N GLN A 109 -14.88 -9.53 4.72
CA GLN A 109 -16.04 -10.41 4.52
C GLN A 109 -16.29 -11.22 5.79
N ILE A 110 -17.56 -11.35 6.19
CA ILE A 110 -17.96 -12.07 7.39
C ILE A 110 -18.54 -13.42 6.97
N ASP A 111 -17.95 -14.51 7.45
CA ASP A 111 -18.30 -15.87 7.09
C ASP A 111 -18.61 -16.74 8.33
N TYR A 112 -19.89 -17.10 8.46
CA TYR A 112 -20.37 -18.05 9.45
C TYR A 112 -20.46 -19.48 8.88
N ASN A 113 -20.39 -19.64 7.57
CA ASN A 113 -20.76 -20.84 6.85
C ASN A 113 -19.59 -21.80 6.66
N LEU A 114 -18.40 -21.33 6.28
CA LEU A 114 -17.25 -22.23 6.14
C LEU A 114 -16.83 -22.85 7.49
N PRO A 115 -16.81 -22.13 8.63
CA PRO A 115 -16.55 -22.75 9.93
C PRO A 115 -17.47 -23.93 10.26
N GLU A 116 -18.76 -23.85 9.91
CA GLU A 116 -19.70 -24.96 10.07
C GLU A 116 -19.35 -26.14 9.17
N ARG A 117 -19.09 -25.87 7.87
CA ARG A 117 -18.78 -26.91 6.87
C ARG A 117 -17.46 -27.63 7.11
N PHE A 118 -16.47 -26.94 7.65
CA PHE A 118 -15.18 -27.51 8.02
C PHE A 118 -15.16 -28.11 9.43
N GLU A 119 -16.29 -28.04 10.14
CA GLU A 119 -16.41 -28.48 11.52
C GLU A 119 -15.34 -27.86 12.44
N LEU A 120 -15.06 -26.56 12.27
CA LEU A 120 -14.09 -25.84 13.11
C LEU A 120 -14.66 -25.55 14.50
N GLU A 121 -13.84 -25.73 15.54
CA GLU A 121 -14.27 -25.58 16.93
C GLU A 121 -13.22 -24.85 17.77
N TYR A 122 -13.70 -24.14 18.78
CA TYR A 122 -12.89 -23.70 19.92
C TYR A 122 -13.58 -24.08 21.23
N VAL A 123 -12.82 -24.13 22.33
CA VAL A 123 -13.38 -24.39 23.68
C VAL A 123 -13.69 -23.04 24.34
N GLY A 124 -14.95 -22.83 24.69
CA GLY A 124 -15.44 -21.61 25.31
C GLY A 124 -15.17 -21.56 26.81
N ALA A 125 -15.50 -20.42 27.43
CA ALA A 125 -15.37 -20.23 28.89
C ALA A 125 -16.30 -21.16 29.70
N ASP A 126 -17.36 -21.66 29.09
CA ASP A 126 -18.26 -22.68 29.62
C ASP A 126 -17.72 -24.12 29.46
N ASN A 127 -16.50 -24.27 28.94
CA ASN A 127 -15.85 -25.54 28.62
C ASN A 127 -16.60 -26.38 27.56
N ALA A 128 -17.54 -25.77 26.83
CA ALA A 128 -18.23 -26.37 25.70
C ALA A 128 -17.51 -26.06 24.38
N LYS A 129 -17.80 -26.86 23.35
CA LYS A 129 -17.33 -26.61 21.99
C LYS A 129 -18.23 -25.60 21.30
N HIS A 130 -17.63 -24.56 20.72
CA HIS A 130 -18.32 -23.50 19.98
C HIS A 130 -17.75 -23.39 18.57
N ARG A 131 -18.56 -22.88 17.63
CA ARG A 131 -18.12 -22.57 16.27
C ARG A 131 -17.52 -21.16 16.23
N PRO A 132 -16.31 -20.96 15.68
CA PRO A 132 -15.79 -19.62 15.43
C PRO A 132 -16.47 -18.99 14.21
N VAL A 133 -16.37 -17.67 14.10
CA VAL A 133 -16.67 -16.93 12.87
C VAL A 133 -15.36 -16.68 12.14
N MET A 134 -15.39 -16.79 10.81
CA MET A 134 -14.24 -16.50 9.95
C MET A 134 -14.44 -15.11 9.32
N ILE A 135 -13.41 -14.27 9.40
CA ILE A 135 -13.36 -13.00 8.68
C ILE A 135 -12.28 -13.09 7.61
N HIS A 136 -12.67 -12.95 6.35
CA HIS A 136 -11.76 -12.90 5.22
C HIS A 136 -11.34 -11.46 4.99
N ARG A 137 -10.06 -11.21 4.78
CA ARG A 137 -9.58 -9.85 4.49
C ARG A 137 -8.41 -9.84 3.53
N ALA A 138 -8.45 -8.89 2.60
CA ALA A 138 -7.34 -8.54 1.72
C ALA A 138 -7.30 -7.01 1.54
N PRO A 139 -6.54 -6.28 2.38
CA PRO A 139 -6.45 -4.82 2.33
C PRO A 139 -5.92 -4.23 1.02
N PHE A 140 -4.92 -4.86 0.41
CA PHE A 140 -4.37 -4.49 -0.90
C PHE A 140 -5.08 -5.22 -2.04
N GLY A 141 -5.61 -6.42 -1.77
CA GLY A 141 -6.14 -7.30 -2.79
C GLY A 141 -5.02 -8.05 -3.51
N SER A 142 -5.09 -8.16 -4.84
CA SER A 142 -3.96 -8.69 -5.61
C SER A 142 -2.84 -7.66 -5.68
N MET A 143 -1.61 -8.08 -5.36
CA MET A 143 -0.44 -7.20 -5.48
C MET A 143 -0.24 -6.68 -6.90
N GLU A 144 -0.53 -7.52 -7.90
CA GLU A 144 -0.45 -7.14 -9.32
C GLU A 144 -1.45 -6.02 -9.64
N ARG A 145 -2.71 -6.15 -9.19
CA ARG A 145 -3.73 -5.12 -9.36
C ARG A 145 -3.37 -3.86 -8.59
N PHE A 146 -2.94 -4.00 -7.34
CA PHE A 146 -2.55 -2.89 -6.49
C PHE A 146 -1.42 -2.06 -7.11
N VAL A 147 -0.34 -2.71 -7.58
CA VAL A 147 0.77 -2.02 -8.23
C VAL A 147 0.32 -1.31 -9.52
N ALA A 148 -0.55 -1.95 -10.32
CA ALA A 148 -1.09 -1.31 -11.53
C ALA A 148 -1.86 -0.02 -11.21
N ILE A 149 -2.75 -0.07 -10.20
CA ILE A 149 -3.52 1.10 -9.75
C ILE A 149 -2.59 2.16 -9.16
N LEU A 150 -1.58 1.77 -8.39
CA LEU A 150 -0.62 2.69 -7.78
C LEU A 150 0.21 3.42 -8.83
N ILE A 151 0.64 2.74 -9.89
CA ILE A 151 1.35 3.36 -11.03
C ILE A 151 0.47 4.44 -11.68
N GLU A 152 -0.80 4.13 -11.93
CA GLU A 152 -1.76 5.07 -12.53
C GLU A 152 -2.04 6.25 -11.58
N HIS A 153 -2.30 5.97 -10.30
CA HIS A 153 -2.57 6.96 -9.25
C HIS A 153 -1.42 7.96 -9.10
N CYS A 154 -0.18 7.47 -9.05
CA CYS A 154 1.00 8.31 -8.93
C CYS A 154 1.46 8.92 -10.28
N ALA A 155 0.84 8.55 -11.41
CA ALA A 155 1.35 8.84 -12.75
C ALA A 155 2.85 8.48 -12.91
N GLY A 156 3.29 7.39 -12.28
CA GLY A 156 4.69 6.94 -12.19
C GLY A 156 5.63 7.82 -11.34
N LYS A 157 5.12 8.82 -10.60
CA LYS A 157 5.88 9.60 -9.62
C LYS A 157 5.57 9.11 -8.20
N PHE A 158 6.16 7.98 -7.82
CA PHE A 158 5.90 7.37 -6.52
C PHE A 158 6.35 8.25 -5.34
N PRO A 159 5.75 8.09 -4.16
CA PRO A 159 6.32 8.59 -2.91
C PRO A 159 7.76 8.08 -2.75
N LEU A 160 8.63 8.92 -2.17
CA LEU A 160 10.07 8.63 -2.08
C LEU A 160 10.37 7.26 -1.47
N TRP A 161 9.60 6.85 -0.45
CA TRP A 161 9.77 5.56 0.22
C TRP A 161 9.46 4.35 -0.66
N LEU A 162 8.61 4.51 -1.69
CA LEU A 162 8.23 3.47 -2.67
C LEU A 162 9.07 3.50 -3.94
N THR A 163 9.76 4.60 -4.25
CA THR A 163 10.49 4.73 -5.50
C THR A 163 11.60 3.68 -5.61
N PRO A 164 11.67 2.87 -6.68
CA PRO A 164 12.70 1.84 -6.83
C PRO A 164 14.12 2.41 -6.83
N GLU A 165 14.34 3.49 -7.58
CA GLU A 165 15.59 4.24 -7.62
C GLU A 165 15.34 5.63 -7.00
N GLN A 166 15.70 5.79 -5.72
CA GLN A 166 15.47 7.05 -5.00
C GLN A 166 16.49 8.11 -5.42
N VAL A 167 17.73 7.67 -5.67
CA VAL A 167 18.88 8.53 -5.94
C VAL A 167 19.68 7.99 -7.13
N LYS A 168 20.06 8.86 -8.07
CA LYS A 168 21.03 8.53 -9.13
C LYS A 168 22.29 9.35 -8.97
N ILE A 169 23.42 8.68 -8.83
CA ILE A 169 24.74 9.30 -8.61
C ILE A 169 25.42 9.48 -9.97
N LEU A 170 25.75 10.72 -10.29
CA LEU A 170 26.19 11.18 -11.61
C LEU A 170 27.64 11.71 -11.53
N PRO A 171 28.66 10.84 -11.58
CA PRO A 171 30.04 11.30 -11.73
C PRO A 171 30.21 12.05 -13.06
N ILE A 172 30.88 13.21 -13.02
CA ILE A 172 31.10 14.04 -14.22
C ILE A 172 32.13 13.46 -15.19
N SER A 173 32.93 12.49 -14.72
CA SER A 173 33.93 11.75 -15.50
C SER A 173 34.35 10.50 -14.73
N ASP A 174 34.89 9.49 -15.43
CA ASP A 174 35.27 8.18 -14.89
C ASP A 174 36.24 8.26 -13.68
N ARG A 175 37.05 9.32 -13.59
CA ARG A 175 37.95 9.56 -12.44
C ARG A 175 37.24 9.67 -11.09
N PHE A 176 35.93 9.91 -11.08
CA PHE A 176 35.12 10.05 -9.87
C PHE A 176 34.26 8.82 -9.55
N ASN A 177 34.34 7.75 -10.34
CA ASN A 177 33.52 6.55 -10.11
C ASN A 177 33.83 5.92 -8.74
N GLU A 178 35.10 5.88 -8.31
CA GLU A 178 35.45 5.38 -6.98
C GLU A 178 34.81 6.19 -5.85
N TYR A 179 34.69 7.52 -6.02
CA TYR A 179 34.01 8.35 -5.03
C TYR A 179 32.49 8.13 -5.08
N ALA A 180 31.92 7.99 -6.27
CA ALA A 180 30.50 7.67 -6.46
C ALA A 180 30.11 6.35 -5.76
N GLU A 181 30.94 5.31 -5.87
CA GLU A 181 30.74 4.04 -5.18
C GLU A 181 30.82 4.19 -3.66
N ARG A 182 31.75 5.01 -3.14
CA ARG A 182 31.81 5.31 -1.70
C ARG A 182 30.55 6.02 -1.21
N VAL A 183 30.06 7.01 -1.97
CA VAL A 183 28.80 7.71 -1.66
C VAL A 183 27.64 6.70 -1.67
N SER A 184 27.54 5.86 -2.70
CA SER A 184 26.52 4.81 -2.80
C SER A 184 26.52 3.90 -1.57
N LYS A 185 27.71 3.46 -1.11
CA LYS A 185 27.88 2.63 0.09
C LYS A 185 27.39 3.31 1.37
N VAL A 186 27.64 4.62 1.51
CA VAL A 186 27.15 5.38 2.68
C VAL A 186 25.62 5.47 2.67
N LEU A 187 25.03 5.71 1.49
CA LEU A 187 23.57 5.75 1.33
C LEU A 187 22.92 4.38 1.57
N GLU A 188 23.56 3.30 1.10
CA GLU A 188 23.13 1.92 1.36
C GLU A 188 23.09 1.62 2.86
N ASN A 189 24.08 2.08 3.63
CA ASN A 189 24.10 1.94 5.10
C ASN A 189 22.96 2.72 5.80
N HIS A 190 22.20 3.54 5.08
CA HIS A 190 21.03 4.29 5.58
C HIS A 190 19.73 3.82 4.91
N ASP A 191 19.74 2.64 4.27
CA ASP A 191 18.61 2.04 3.55
C ASP A 191 18.09 2.90 2.37
N ILE A 192 18.97 3.72 1.79
CA ILE A 192 18.67 4.58 0.64
C ILE A 192 19.10 3.86 -0.64
N ARG A 193 18.15 3.69 -1.57
CA ARG A 193 18.38 3.06 -2.87
C ARG A 193 19.02 4.04 -3.84
N ALA A 194 20.34 3.99 -3.92
CA ALA A 194 21.14 4.80 -4.83
C ALA A 194 21.78 3.95 -5.93
N LEU A 195 21.75 4.46 -7.18
CA LEU A 195 22.39 3.82 -8.34
C LEU A 195 23.46 4.76 -8.92
N VAL A 196 24.65 4.24 -9.19
CA VAL A 196 25.71 4.99 -9.89
C VAL A 196 25.50 4.89 -11.40
N ASP A 197 25.44 6.03 -12.08
CA ASP A 197 25.47 6.11 -13.54
C ASP A 197 26.91 6.35 -14.02
N ASP A 198 27.65 5.27 -14.23
CA ASP A 198 29.06 5.26 -14.61
C ASP A 198 29.29 5.38 -16.14
N ARG A 199 28.21 5.55 -16.93
CA ARG A 199 28.31 5.66 -18.40
C ARG A 199 29.23 6.81 -18.81
N SER A 200 30.06 6.62 -19.83
CA SER A 200 30.92 7.68 -20.38
C SER A 200 30.14 8.67 -21.25
N GLU A 201 29.23 9.42 -20.63
CA GLU A 201 28.32 10.38 -21.25
C GLU A 201 28.44 11.75 -20.57
N LYS A 202 28.08 12.83 -21.29
CA LYS A 202 28.07 14.17 -20.69
C LYS A 202 27.09 14.22 -19.52
N VAL A 203 27.48 14.83 -18.39
CA VAL A 203 26.63 14.95 -17.19
C VAL A 203 25.25 15.56 -17.50
N GLY A 204 25.18 16.54 -18.41
CA GLY A 204 23.90 17.12 -18.83
C GLY A 204 22.95 16.13 -19.51
N LYS A 205 23.49 15.13 -20.22
CA LYS A 205 22.69 14.02 -20.78
C LYS A 205 22.21 13.09 -19.66
N LYS A 206 23.10 12.72 -18.73
CA LYS A 206 22.73 11.89 -17.57
C LYS A 206 21.62 12.53 -16.72
N ILE A 207 21.73 13.83 -16.45
CA ILE A 207 20.70 14.62 -15.74
C ILE A 207 19.37 14.56 -16.50
N ARG A 208 19.40 14.78 -17.83
CA ARG A 208 18.19 14.72 -18.66
C ARG A 208 17.54 13.34 -18.62
N ASP A 209 18.32 12.27 -18.74
CA ASP A 209 17.82 10.89 -18.67
C ASP A 209 17.16 10.62 -17.30
N ALA A 210 17.82 11.01 -16.19
CA ALA A 210 17.28 10.85 -14.85
C ALA A 210 15.99 11.65 -14.61
N GLU A 211 15.87 12.87 -15.15
CA GLU A 211 14.64 13.67 -15.07
C GLU A 211 13.48 13.02 -15.84
N LEU A 212 13.75 12.39 -17.00
CA LEU A 212 12.77 11.64 -17.80
C LEU A 212 12.34 10.34 -17.12
N GLU A 213 13.27 9.65 -16.47
CA GLU A 213 13.03 8.46 -15.64
C GLU A 213 12.31 8.81 -14.32
N LYS A 214 12.15 10.10 -14.01
CA LYS A 214 11.52 10.63 -12.79
C LYS A 214 12.26 10.21 -11.50
N ILE A 215 13.58 10.09 -11.56
CA ILE A 215 14.39 9.81 -10.37
C ILE A 215 14.28 11.00 -9.40
N PRO A 216 13.84 10.82 -8.15
CA PRO A 216 13.59 11.93 -7.21
C PRO A 216 14.82 12.81 -6.97
N TYR A 217 15.99 12.19 -6.78
CA TYR A 217 17.24 12.87 -6.48
C TYR A 217 18.38 12.47 -7.41
N MET A 218 19.19 13.45 -7.79
CA MET A 218 20.43 13.25 -8.52
C MET A 218 21.58 13.83 -7.69
N LEU A 219 22.67 13.09 -7.56
CA LEU A 219 23.90 13.53 -6.89
C LEU A 219 25.00 13.71 -7.93
N ILE A 220 25.40 14.95 -8.20
CA ILE A 220 26.44 15.25 -9.19
C ILE A 220 27.79 15.29 -8.48
N LEU A 221 28.76 14.50 -8.95
CA LEU A 221 30.06 14.35 -8.30
C LEU A 221 31.19 14.77 -9.24
N GLY A 222 31.86 15.85 -8.87
CA GLY A 222 33.05 16.37 -9.52
C GLY A 222 34.27 16.41 -8.61
N GLU A 223 35.20 17.28 -8.98
CA GLU A 223 36.49 17.41 -8.30
C GLU A 223 36.32 18.00 -6.89
N ASN A 224 35.52 19.05 -6.77
CA ASN A 224 35.27 19.70 -5.49
C ASN A 224 34.55 18.73 -4.53
N GLU A 225 33.53 18.03 -5.02
CA GLU A 225 32.76 17.07 -4.22
C GLU A 225 33.65 15.92 -3.72
N ALA A 226 34.52 15.39 -4.57
CA ALA A 226 35.45 14.32 -4.20
C ALA A 226 36.54 14.77 -3.23
N LEU A 227 37.02 16.02 -3.33
CA LEU A 227 38.02 16.59 -2.43
C LEU A 227 37.44 16.92 -1.05
N GLU A 228 36.22 17.45 -1.03
CA GLU A 228 35.57 17.92 0.20
C GLU A 228 34.73 16.85 0.90
N GLY A 229 34.50 15.70 0.25
CA GLY A 229 33.62 14.65 0.79
C GLY A 229 32.14 15.07 0.79
N THR A 230 31.73 15.86 -0.21
CA THR A 230 30.39 16.41 -0.35
C THR A 230 29.69 15.88 -1.61
N VAL A 231 28.42 16.24 -1.79
CA VAL A 231 27.61 15.92 -2.97
C VAL A 231 26.86 17.17 -3.43
N SER A 232 26.78 17.41 -4.73
CA SER A 232 25.88 18.42 -5.30
C SER A 232 24.52 17.78 -5.54
N VAL A 233 23.49 18.27 -4.85
CA VAL A 233 22.16 17.66 -4.83
C VAL A 233 21.24 18.38 -5.81
N ARG A 234 20.56 17.61 -6.65
CA ARG A 234 19.50 18.10 -7.54
C ARG A 234 18.22 17.30 -7.31
N ARG A 235 17.08 17.99 -7.22
CA ARG A 235 15.75 17.37 -7.08
C ARG A 235 14.95 17.46 -8.38
N GLN A 236 14.34 16.35 -8.77
CA GLN A 236 13.50 16.23 -9.96
C GLN A 236 12.43 17.33 -10.01
N GLY A 237 12.34 18.03 -11.14
CA GLY A 237 11.36 19.11 -11.32
C GLY A 237 11.58 20.40 -10.50
N VAL A 238 12.52 20.41 -9.54
CA VAL A 238 12.86 21.61 -8.73
C VAL A 238 14.18 22.22 -9.22
N GLY A 239 15.21 21.39 -9.40
CA GLY A 239 16.54 21.82 -9.80
C GLY A 239 17.57 21.67 -8.70
N ASP A 240 18.59 22.53 -8.75
CA ASP A 240 19.76 22.48 -7.86
C ASP A 240 19.40 22.90 -6.43
N LEU A 241 19.78 22.07 -5.46
CA LEU A 241 19.61 22.30 -4.02
C LEU A 241 20.93 22.67 -3.33
N GLY A 242 22.04 22.70 -4.07
CA GLY A 242 23.37 23.03 -3.56
C GLY A 242 24.15 21.81 -3.06
N GLY A 243 25.31 22.10 -2.47
CA GLY A 243 26.23 21.11 -1.91
C GLY A 243 25.93 20.79 -0.44
N MET A 244 26.05 19.52 -0.05
CA MET A 244 26.02 19.09 1.36
C MET A 244 26.89 17.86 1.59
N SER A 245 27.21 17.52 2.84
CA SER A 245 27.91 16.26 3.13
C SER A 245 27.02 15.06 2.81
N VAL A 246 27.63 13.90 2.58
CA VAL A 246 26.91 12.67 2.26
C VAL A 246 25.95 12.29 3.41
N GLU A 247 26.39 12.45 4.65
CA GLU A 247 25.60 12.16 5.85
C GLU A 247 24.42 13.12 6.00
N ALA A 248 24.62 14.42 5.72
CA ALA A 248 23.55 15.40 5.76
C ALA A 248 22.47 15.11 4.71
N PHE A 249 22.87 14.70 3.50
CA PHE A 249 21.94 14.26 2.48
C PHE A 249 21.17 13.01 2.90
N ALA A 250 21.85 12.02 3.48
CA ALA A 250 21.21 10.79 3.91
C ALA A 250 20.17 11.04 5.02
N GLU A 251 20.47 11.92 5.97
CA GLU A 251 19.51 12.32 7.02
C GLU A 251 18.33 13.12 6.46
N HIS A 252 18.58 13.96 5.45
CA HIS A 252 17.52 14.68 4.74
C HIS A 252 16.50 13.72 4.09
N ILE A 253 16.99 12.69 3.39
CA ILE A 253 16.14 11.65 2.77
C ILE A 253 15.35 10.87 3.83
N ARG A 254 16.01 10.45 4.92
CA ARG A 254 15.34 9.73 6.01
C ARG A 254 14.25 10.57 6.69
N SER A 255 14.51 11.86 6.89
CA SER A 255 13.53 12.80 7.46
C SER A 255 12.33 12.97 6.55
N GLU A 256 12.54 13.15 5.24
CA GLU A 256 11.45 13.25 4.26
C GLU A 256 10.61 11.97 4.19
N ILE A 257 11.25 10.78 4.19
CA ILE A 257 10.54 9.50 4.24
C ILE A 257 9.73 9.36 5.53
N ALA A 258 10.31 9.73 6.68
CA ALA A 258 9.63 9.65 7.97
C ALA A 258 8.43 10.60 8.05
N GLU A 259 8.49 11.77 7.41
CA GLU A 259 7.35 12.69 7.32
C GLU A 259 6.24 12.15 6.42
N MET A 260 6.56 11.44 5.33
CA MET A 260 5.57 10.82 4.44
C MET A 260 4.81 9.65 5.09
N LEU A 261 5.37 9.03 6.13
CA LEU A 261 4.79 7.87 6.81
C LEU A 261 4.01 8.22 8.09
N LYS A 262 3.94 9.51 8.46
CA LYS A 262 3.12 10.01 9.59
C LYS A 262 1.67 10.18 9.17
#